data_AF-A0A7W2B3X9-F1
#
_entry.id   AF-A0A7W2B3X9-F1
#
_cell.length_a   1.000
_cell.length_b   1.000
_cell.length_c   1.000
_cell.angle_alpha   90.00
_cell.angle_beta   90.00
_cell.angle_gamma   90.00
#
_symmetry.space_group_name_H-M   'P 1'
#
loop_
_entity.id
_entity.type
_entity.pdbx_description
1 polymer ?
#
loop_
_entity_poly.entity_id
_entity_poly.type
_entity_poly.pdbx_seq_one_letter_code
_entity_poly.pdbx_strand_id
1 'polypeptide(L)' 'MCVDETLINLEIPCPFVVDPVCGCDGMTYNNSCEAFNWNGVIAYSDGICEDN' A
#
# COMPACT_ATOMS: atom_id res chain seq x y z
N MET A 1 3.92 -1.85 14.84
CA MET A 1 3.91 -0.85 13.74
C MET A 1 3.16 -1.45 12.57
N CYS A 2 2.58 -0.63 11.71
CA CYS A 2 1.74 -1.08 10.60
C CYS A 2 2.40 -0.91 9.21
N VAL A 3 3.59 -0.30 9.20
CA VAL A 3 4.53 -0.25 8.07
C VAL A 3 5.80 -0.95 8.51
N ASP A 4 6.33 -1.85 7.69
CA ASP A 4 7.60 -2.54 7.87
C ASP A 4 8.52 -2.21 6.70
N GLU A 5 9.48 -1.31 6.95
CA GLU A 5 10.43 -0.84 5.94
C GLU A 5 11.34 -1.94 5.40
N THR A 6 11.50 -3.05 6.14
CA THR A 6 12.33 -4.18 5.69
C THR A 6 11.68 -4.98 4.56
N LEU A 7 10.38 -4.78 4.32
CA LEU A 7 9.62 -5.40 3.24
C LEU A 7 9.61 -4.58 1.95
N ILE A 8 10.18 -3.37 1.97
CA ILE A 8 10.24 -2.50 0.79
C ILE A 8 11.18 -3.08 -0.27
N ASN A 9 10.62 -3.40 -1.43
CA ASN A 9 11.30 -3.88 -2.62
C ASN A 9 10.63 -3.38 -3.91
N LEU A 10 11.24 -2.36 -4.53
CA LEU A 10 10.78 -1.75 -5.78
C LEU A 10 11.01 -2.62 -7.03
N GLU A 11 11.75 -3.73 -6.91
CA GLU A 11 11.96 -4.68 -8.01
C GLU A 11 10.81 -5.68 -8.15
N ILE A 12 9.90 -5.75 -7.17
CA ILE A 12 8.73 -6.62 -7.25
C ILE A 12 7.75 -6.07 -8.30
N PRO A 13 7.41 -6.88 -9.33
CA PRO A 13 6.48 -6.44 -10.37
C PRO A 13 5.06 -6.44 -9.82
N CYS A 14 4.58 -5.25 -9.44
CA CYS A 14 3.18 -5.05 -9.14
C CYS A 14 2.38 -4.80 -10.42
N PRO A 15 1.17 -5.39 -10.55
CA PRO A 15 0.32 -5.14 -11.70
C PRO A 15 -0.15 -3.68 -11.71
N PHE A 16 -0.30 -3.10 -12.89
CA PHE A 16 -0.89 -1.76 -13.08
C PHE A 16 -2.43 -1.75 -12.92
N VAL A 17 -2.96 -2.64 -12.07
CA VAL A 17 -4.39 -2.69 -11.75
C VAL A 17 -4.66 -1.57 -10.74
N VAL A 18 -5.69 -0.78 -11.04
CA VAL A 18 -6.20 0.24 -10.12
C VAL A 18 -7.25 -0.43 -9.25
N ASP A 19 -6.85 -0.74 -8.02
CA ASP A 19 -7.68 -1.33 -6.96
C ASP A 19 -7.27 -0.69 -5.62
N PRO A 20 -7.67 0.57 -5.39
CA PRO A 20 -7.04 1.41 -4.39
C PRO A 20 -7.21 0.86 -2.97
N VAL A 21 -6.17 1.03 -2.15
CA VAL A 21 -6.19 0.66 -0.73
C VAL A 21 -5.71 1.83 0.12
N CYS A 22 -6.29 1.96 1.31
CA CYS A 22 -5.91 2.96 2.30
C CYS A 22 -4.96 2.33 3.30
N GLY A 23 -3.71 2.78 3.32
CA GLY A 23 -2.73 2.37 4.31
C GLY A 23 -3.06 2.87 5.70
N CYS A 24 -2.58 2.14 6.70
CA CYS A 24 -2.63 2.57 8.10
C CYS A 24 -1.88 3.89 8.38
N ASP A 25 -1.02 4.31 7.45
CA ASP A 25 -0.28 5.56 7.45
C ASP A 25 -1.10 6.74 6.88
N GLY A 26 -2.34 6.46 6.46
CA GLY A 26 -3.25 7.46 5.88
C GLY A 26 -2.98 7.73 4.41
N MET A 27 -2.13 6.94 3.75
CA MET A 27 -1.82 7.11 2.33
C MET A 27 -2.67 6.18 1.46
N THR A 28 -3.17 6.68 0.35
CA THR A 28 -3.85 5.86 -0.67
C THR A 28 -2.82 5.29 -1.64
N TYR A 29 -2.86 3.98 -1.86
CA TYR A 29 -2.03 3.26 -2.83
C TYR A 29 -2.88 2.77 -4.01
N ASN A 30 -2.28 2.63 -5.20
CA ASN A 30 -3.04 2.21 -6.38
C ASN A 30 -3.55 0.76 -6.26
N ASN A 31 -2.83 -0.08 -5.50
CA ASN A 31 -3.24 -1.43 -5.14
C ASN A 31 -2.48 -1.96 -3.92
N SER A 32 -2.97 -3.08 -3.39
CA SER A 32 -2.36 -3.81 -2.27
C SER A 32 -0.92 -4.26 -2.52
N CYS A 33 -0.55 -4.55 -3.77
CA CYS A 33 0.82 -4.92 -4.11
C CYS A 33 1.78 -3.74 -3.92
N GLU A 34 1.41 -2.55 -4.39
CA GLU A 34 2.22 -1.33 -4.21
C GLU A 34 2.29 -0.92 -2.73
N ALA A 35 1.18 -1.02 -2.00
CA ALA A 35 1.16 -0.74 -0.56
C ALA A 35 2.15 -1.64 0.19
N PHE A 36 2.08 -2.95 -0.04
CA PHE A 36 2.92 -3.92 0.66
C PHE A 36 4.37 -3.93 0.18
N ASN A 37 4.60 -4.14 -1.11
CA ASN A 37 5.94 -4.40 -1.64
C ASN A 37 6.73 -3.12 -1.85
N TRP A 38 6.12 -2.01 -2.27
CA TRP A 38 6.86 -0.79 -2.57
C TRP A 38 6.93 0.18 -1.39
N ASN A 39 5.98 0.06 -0.45
CA ASN A 39 5.87 0.98 0.68
C ASN A 39 5.91 0.29 2.05
N GLY A 40 5.98 -1.04 2.10
CA GLY A 40 6.10 -1.80 3.36
C GLY A 40 4.83 -1.76 4.21
N VAL A 41 3.70 -1.32 3.68
CA VAL A 41 2.45 -1.21 4.45
C VAL A 41 1.82 -2.58 4.62
N ILE A 42 1.85 -3.10 5.84
CA ILE A 42 1.33 -4.44 6.17
C ILE A 42 -0.12 -4.43 6.66
N ALA A 43 -0.68 -3.24 6.91
CA ALA A 43 -2.08 -3.07 7.26
C ALA A 43 -2.69 -1.95 6.42
N TYR A 44 -3.69 -2.33 5.62
CA TYR A 44 -4.45 -1.43 4.76
C TYR A 44 -5.91 -1.93 4.67
N SER A 45 -6.82 -1.02 4.32
CA SER A 45 -8.23 -1.33 4.04
C SER A 45 -8.55 -1.11 2.56
N ASP A 46 -9.55 -1.81 2.05
CA ASP A 46 -10.03 -1.63 0.68
C ASP A 46 -10.60 -0.22 0.49
N GLY A 47 -10.30 0.40 -0.65
CA GLY A 47 -10.73 1.75 -1.01
C GLY A 47 -9.68 2.83 -0.72
N ILE A 48 -9.97 4.06 -1.14
CA ILE A 48 -9.12 5.22 -0.87
C ILE A 48 -9.22 5.65 0.60
N CYS A 49 -8.22 6.36 1.11
CA CYS A 49 -8.35 7.03 2.39
C CYS A 49 -9.36 8.18 2.30
N GLU A 50 -10.29 8.25 3.24
CA GLU A 50 -11.19 9.39 3.37
C GLU A 50 -10.44 10.53 4.06
N ASP A 51 -9.86 11.43 3.26
CA ASP A 51 -9.38 12.73 3.74
C ASP A 51 -10.59 13.52 4.29
N ASN A 52 -10.75 13.55 5.62
CA ASN A 52 -11.72 14.43 6.28
C ASN A 52 -11.17 15.83 6.48
#